data_AF-A0A4V0E298-F1
#
_entry.id   AF-A0A4V0E298-F1
#
_cell.length_a   1.000
_cell.length_b   1.000
_cell.length_c   1.000
_cell.angle_alpha   90.00
_cell.angle_beta   90.00
_cell.angle_gamma   90.00
#
_symmetry.space_group_name_H-M   'P 1'
#
loop_
_entity.id
_entity.type
_entity.pdbx_description
1 polymer ?
#
loop_
_entity_poly.entity_id
_entity_poly.type
_entity_poly.pdbx_seq_one_letter_code
_entity_poly.pdbx_strand_id
1 'polypeptide(L)'
;MNRLKELRKEKGLTQEELSNEIGTTKLTISNWENEKHSIGSEKAKLLADLFNVSVGYLLGHSEYRDSQEASYQLYQKDPDDPNNHVKARVYSILGDDLMKVLEERYITGHDEPDYSNLTSFLSAVNQLSYTDEEELLLNYGILPKEDKKIIKNLVSDMAEKVKMATKIKEEQKKEKEPWRKGF
;
A
#
# COMPACT_ATOMS: atom_id res chain seq x y z
N MET A 1 1.75 18.95 -6.36
CA MET A 1 3.13 19.33 -6.06
C MET A 1 3.57 18.53 -4.84
N ASN A 2 4.74 17.89 -4.85
CA ASN A 2 5.22 17.13 -3.67
C ASN A 2 5.69 18.06 -2.53
N ARG A 3 5.77 17.53 -1.30
CA ARG A 3 6.09 18.28 -0.07
C ARG A 3 7.54 18.11 0.40
N LEU A 4 8.41 17.46 -0.39
CA LEU A 4 9.79 17.14 0.02
C LEU A 4 10.58 18.37 0.46
N LYS A 5 10.47 19.46 -0.31
CA LYS A 5 11.20 20.71 -0.04
C LYS A 5 10.74 21.39 1.24
N GLU A 6 9.44 21.31 1.53
CA GLU A 6 8.83 21.89 2.72
C GLU A 6 9.28 21.12 3.96
N LEU A 7 9.13 19.79 3.93
CA LEU A 7 9.52 18.89 5.02
C LEU A 7 11.03 18.96 5.32
N ARG A 8 11.88 19.02 4.28
CA ARG A 8 13.32 19.19 4.47
C ARG A 8 13.63 20.50 5.21
N LYS A 9 12.98 21.59 4.83
CA LYS A 9 13.18 22.91 5.45
C LYS A 9 12.64 22.95 6.87
N GLU A 10 11.49 22.33 7.14
CA GLU A 10 10.91 22.19 8.48
C GLU A 10 11.89 21.46 9.43
N LYS A 11 12.56 20.42 8.92
CA LYS A 11 13.61 19.69 9.65
C LYS A 11 14.96 20.43 9.71
N GLY A 12 15.08 21.60 9.07
CA GLY A 12 16.30 22.42 9.09
C GLY A 12 17.46 21.87 8.24
N LEU A 13 17.22 20.91 7.35
CA LEU A 13 18.26 20.25 6.56
C LEU A 13 18.55 21.01 5.25
N THR A 14 19.80 21.01 4.82
CA THR A 14 20.20 21.36 3.45
C THR A 14 19.95 20.19 2.49
N GLN A 15 19.92 20.45 1.18
CA GLN A 15 19.80 19.39 0.18
C GLN A 15 20.96 18.38 0.23
N GLU A 16 22.15 18.83 0.65
CA GLU A 16 23.33 17.98 0.79
C GLU A 16 23.17 17.03 1.99
N GLU A 17 22.80 17.55 3.15
CA GLU A 17 22.57 16.75 4.37
C GLU A 17 21.49 15.70 4.15
N LEU A 18 20.35 16.10 3.56
CA LEU A 18 19.29 15.14 3.23
C LEU A 18 19.78 14.06 2.25
N SER A 19 20.60 14.44 1.27
CA SER A 19 21.13 13.46 0.31
C SER A 19 22.03 12.42 0.98
N ASN A 20 22.79 12.83 1.99
CA ASN A 20 23.64 11.94 2.79
C ASN A 20 22.79 11.00 3.66
N GLU A 21 21.74 11.49 4.31
CA GLU A 21 20.84 10.67 5.13
C GLU A 21 20.11 9.61 4.30
N ILE A 22 19.70 9.96 3.08
CA ILE A 22 18.90 9.09 2.20
C ILE A 22 19.77 8.19 1.31
N GLY A 23 21.08 8.41 1.29
CA GLY A 23 22.02 7.71 0.41
C GLY A 23 21.71 8.00 -1.07
N THR A 24 21.71 9.28 -1.45
CA THR A 24 21.53 9.75 -2.82
C THR A 24 22.42 10.98 -3.08
N THR A 25 22.20 11.70 -4.17
CA THR A 25 22.96 12.92 -4.49
C THR A 25 22.13 14.18 -4.24
N LYS A 26 22.80 15.30 -3.91
CA LYS A 26 22.16 16.62 -3.84
C LYS A 26 21.38 16.97 -5.11
N LEU A 27 21.91 16.61 -6.28
CA LEU A 27 21.23 16.82 -7.56
C LEU A 27 19.91 16.04 -7.62
N THR A 28 19.91 14.79 -7.14
CA THR A 28 18.71 13.97 -7.04
C THR A 28 17.65 14.61 -6.14
N ILE A 29 18.04 15.07 -4.94
CA ILE A 29 17.12 15.81 -4.04
C ILE A 29 16.56 17.05 -4.75
N SER A 30 17.41 17.84 -5.39
CA SER A 30 16.99 19.03 -6.14
C SER A 30 16.02 18.67 -7.28
N ASN A 31 16.28 17.60 -8.03
CA ASN A 31 15.39 17.16 -9.10
C ASN A 31 14.03 16.70 -8.57
N TRP A 32 13.98 16.00 -7.42
CA TRP A 32 12.73 15.62 -6.77
C TRP A 32 11.95 16.84 -6.24
N GLU A 33 12.62 17.77 -5.57
CA GLU A 33 11.99 19.01 -5.05
C GLU A 33 11.43 19.93 -6.14
N ASN A 34 11.97 19.84 -7.35
CA ASN A 34 11.52 20.62 -8.51
C ASN A 34 10.73 19.76 -9.50
N GLU A 35 10.31 18.56 -9.12
CA GLU A 35 9.44 17.66 -9.91
C GLU A 35 10.00 17.27 -11.29
N LYS A 36 11.32 17.38 -11.48
CA LYS A 36 11.98 16.93 -12.71
C LYS A 36 11.97 15.40 -12.83
N HIS A 37 11.97 14.71 -11.70
CA HIS A 37 11.86 13.26 -11.60
C HIS A 37 10.92 12.90 -10.46
N SER A 38 10.17 11.81 -10.62
CA SER A 38 9.38 11.21 -9.54
C SER A 38 10.29 10.54 -8.51
N ILE A 39 9.79 10.46 -7.28
CA ILE A 39 10.44 9.72 -6.20
C ILE A 39 9.94 8.27 -6.30
N GLY A 40 10.87 7.31 -6.44
CA GLY A 40 10.52 5.89 -6.43
C GLY A 40 9.99 5.44 -5.08
N SER A 41 9.17 4.39 -5.06
CA SER A 41 8.46 3.91 -3.85
C SER A 41 9.38 3.68 -2.64
N GLU A 42 10.52 3.01 -2.85
CA GLU A 42 11.49 2.74 -1.78
C GLU A 42 12.04 4.03 -1.15
N LYS A 43 12.44 5.00 -1.99
CA LYS A 43 12.95 6.29 -1.50
C LYS A 43 11.84 7.15 -0.91
N ALA A 44 10.63 7.08 -1.44
CA ALA A 44 9.47 7.77 -0.90
C ALA A 44 9.14 7.27 0.51
N LYS A 45 9.16 5.95 0.74
CA LYS A 45 8.99 5.34 2.05
C LYS A 45 10.07 5.81 3.03
N LEU A 46 11.34 5.73 2.64
CA LEU A 46 12.46 6.17 3.48
C LEU A 46 12.37 7.66 3.86
N LEU A 47 12.00 8.52 2.91
CA LEU A 47 11.79 9.95 3.13
C LEU A 47 10.59 10.20 4.06
N ALA A 48 9.48 9.49 3.85
CA ALA A 48 8.28 9.63 4.67
C ALA A 48 8.57 9.24 6.13
N ASP A 49 9.26 8.13 6.33
CA ASP A 49 9.73 7.67 7.64
C ASP A 49 10.68 8.70 8.29
N LEU A 50 11.63 9.24 7.52
CA LEU A 50 12.57 10.25 8.00
C LEU A 50 11.85 11.52 8.51
N PHE A 51 10.79 11.95 7.83
CA PHE A 51 10.03 13.15 8.19
C PHE A 51 8.85 12.86 9.13
N ASN A 52 8.63 11.59 9.49
CA ASN A 52 7.49 11.14 10.28
C ASN A 52 6.15 11.64 9.71
N VAL A 53 5.96 11.40 8.41
CA VAL A 53 4.74 11.71 7.67
C VAL A 53 4.34 10.50 6.82
N SER A 54 3.14 10.52 6.27
CA SER A 54 2.70 9.51 5.32
C SER A 54 3.33 9.67 3.95
N VAL A 55 3.44 8.57 3.20
CA VAL A 55 3.92 8.60 1.80
C VAL A 55 2.98 9.45 0.95
N GLY A 56 1.66 9.31 1.15
CA GLY A 56 0.67 10.14 0.47
C GLY A 56 0.91 11.64 0.71
N TYR A 57 1.17 12.04 1.96
CA TYR A 57 1.46 13.44 2.28
C TYR A 57 2.75 13.94 1.62
N LEU A 58 3.84 13.18 1.75
CA LEU A 58 5.14 13.50 1.17
C LEU A 58 5.03 13.74 -0.35
N LEU A 59 4.31 12.86 -1.05
CA LEU A 59 4.17 12.91 -2.50
C LEU A 59 3.15 13.94 -2.97
N GLY A 60 2.39 14.57 -2.07
CA GLY A 60 1.39 15.57 -2.43
C GLY A 60 0.04 14.96 -2.81
N HIS A 61 -0.22 13.71 -2.43
CA HIS A 61 -1.46 12.99 -2.71
C HIS A 61 -2.43 12.97 -1.54
N SER A 62 -1.99 13.31 -0.32
CA SER A 62 -2.89 13.47 0.83
C SER A 62 -2.72 14.83 1.48
N GLU A 63 -3.82 15.42 1.95
CA GLU A 63 -3.78 16.61 2.79
C GLU A 63 -3.47 16.29 4.26
N TYR A 64 -3.64 15.03 4.67
CA TYR A 64 -3.36 14.60 6.04
C TYR A 64 -1.90 14.19 6.19
N ARG A 65 -1.23 14.72 7.22
CA ARG A 65 0.19 14.47 7.49
C ARG A 65 0.44 12.99 7.75
N ASP A 66 -0.46 12.33 8.46
CA ASP A 66 -0.41 10.91 8.78
C ASP A 66 -1.81 10.30 8.93
N SER A 67 -1.86 8.99 9.16
CA SER A 67 -3.10 8.25 9.37
C SER A 67 -3.86 8.67 10.63
N GLN A 68 -3.17 9.18 11.66
CA GLN A 68 -3.80 9.59 12.91
C GLN A 68 -4.56 10.91 12.70
N GLU A 69 -3.93 11.88 12.04
CA GLU A 69 -4.57 13.13 11.64
C GLU A 69 -5.76 12.86 10.72
N ALA A 70 -5.59 12.01 9.71
CA ALA A 70 -6.68 11.62 8.83
C ALA A 70 -7.86 11.01 9.60
N SER A 71 -7.58 10.08 10.52
CA SER A 71 -8.60 9.43 11.34
C SER A 71 -9.34 10.41 12.23
N TYR A 72 -8.64 11.36 12.85
CA TYR A 72 -9.25 12.38 13.69
C TYR A 72 -10.19 13.30 12.91
N GLN A 73 -9.73 13.81 11.77
CA GLN A 73 -10.51 14.71 10.92
C GLN A 73 -11.74 14.02 10.32
N LEU A 74 -11.59 12.77 9.87
CA LEU A 74 -12.70 11.95 9.40
C LEU A 74 -13.74 11.71 10.49
N TYR A 75 -13.30 11.35 11.69
CA TYR A 75 -14.20 11.13 12.83
C TYR A 75 -14.97 12.40 13.20
N GLN A 76 -14.35 13.58 13.16
CA GLN A 76 -15.08 14.84 13.39
C GLN A 76 -16.16 15.10 12.34
N LYS A 77 -15.92 14.68 11.09
CA LYS A 77 -16.84 14.92 9.97
C LYS A 77 -18.03 13.97 9.99
N ASP A 78 -17.79 12.69 10.29
CA ASP A 78 -18.82 11.66 10.36
C ASP A 78 -18.46 10.63 11.45
N PRO A 79 -18.82 10.87 12.72
CA PRO A 79 -18.43 10.01 13.84
C PRO A 79 -18.94 8.57 13.73
N ASP A 80 -20.02 8.35 13.00
CA ASP A 80 -20.73 7.07 12.90
C ASP A 80 -20.27 6.22 11.71
N ASP A 81 -19.39 6.72 10.83
CA ASP A 81 -18.85 5.95 9.72
C ASP A 81 -17.90 4.84 10.24
N PRO A 82 -18.29 3.56 10.14
CA PRO A 82 -17.48 2.45 10.64
C PRO A 82 -16.16 2.27 9.86
N ASN A 83 -16.01 2.92 8.71
CA ASN A 83 -14.84 2.79 7.84
C ASN A 83 -13.82 3.92 8.03
N ASN A 84 -14.04 4.88 8.92
CA ASN A 84 -13.15 6.02 9.13
C ASN A 84 -11.68 5.62 9.32
N HIS A 85 -11.43 4.56 10.10
CA HIS A 85 -10.08 4.07 10.34
C HIS A 85 -9.41 3.54 9.05
N VAL A 86 -10.16 2.81 8.22
CA VAL A 86 -9.65 2.28 6.96
C VAL A 86 -9.45 3.39 5.94
N LYS A 87 -10.39 4.34 5.85
CA LYS A 87 -10.27 5.52 4.98
C LYS A 87 -9.04 6.35 5.34
N ALA A 88 -8.77 6.55 6.62
CA ALA A 88 -7.57 7.24 7.09
C ALA A 88 -6.28 6.55 6.62
N ARG A 89 -6.24 5.22 6.67
CA ARG A 89 -5.12 4.43 6.14
C ARG A 89 -4.99 4.52 4.62
N VAL A 90 -6.11 4.47 3.89
CA VAL A 90 -6.12 4.68 2.43
C VAL A 90 -5.51 6.03 2.08
N TYR A 91 -5.94 7.10 2.76
CA TYR A 91 -5.38 8.44 2.53
C TYR A 91 -3.89 8.52 2.85
N SER A 92 -3.47 7.93 3.97
CA SER A 92 -2.05 7.89 4.34
C SER A 92 -1.18 7.12 3.33
N ILE A 93 -1.65 5.98 2.83
CA ILE A 93 -0.84 5.09 1.99
C ILE A 93 -0.93 5.46 0.51
N LEU A 94 -2.15 5.66 0.01
CA LEU A 94 -2.43 5.86 -1.41
C LEU A 94 -2.69 7.33 -1.76
N GLY A 95 -3.15 8.13 -0.78
CA GLY A 95 -3.58 9.51 -1.02
C GLY A 95 -5.08 9.67 -1.22
N ASP A 96 -5.54 10.91 -1.12
CA ASP A 96 -6.93 11.35 -1.13
C ASP A 96 -7.58 11.09 -2.49
N ASP A 97 -6.84 11.32 -3.58
CA ASP A 97 -7.32 11.11 -4.95
C ASP A 97 -7.59 9.64 -5.29
N LEU A 98 -6.88 8.72 -4.63
CA LEU A 98 -6.98 7.29 -4.92
C LEU A 98 -8.12 6.57 -4.20
N MET A 99 -8.71 7.19 -3.17
CA MET A 99 -9.94 6.65 -2.57
C MET A 99 -11.10 6.67 -3.57
N LYS A 100 -11.23 7.73 -4.38
CA LYS A 100 -12.25 7.79 -5.44
C LYS A 100 -12.05 6.69 -6.48
N VAL A 101 -10.80 6.46 -6.88
CA VAL A 101 -10.46 5.37 -7.80
C VAL A 101 -10.86 4.03 -7.18
N LEU A 102 -10.54 3.80 -5.90
CA LEU A 102 -10.91 2.58 -5.20
C LEU A 102 -12.43 2.40 -5.15
N GLU A 103 -13.18 3.45 -4.81
CA GLU A 103 -14.64 3.48 -4.81
C GLU A 103 -15.21 3.10 -6.18
N GLU A 104 -14.75 3.75 -7.27
CA GLU A 104 -15.17 3.45 -8.64
C GLU A 104 -14.87 2.01 -9.08
N ARG A 105 -13.85 1.36 -8.50
CA ARG A 105 -13.51 -0.03 -8.84
C ARG A 105 -14.43 -1.06 -8.18
N TYR A 106 -15.02 -0.74 -7.03
CA TYR A 106 -15.74 -1.69 -6.19
C TYR A 106 -17.23 -1.39 -6.03
N ILE A 107 -17.66 -0.14 -6.24
CA ILE A 107 -19.08 0.22 -6.24
C ILE A 107 -19.71 -0.25 -7.55
N THR A 108 -20.85 -0.92 -7.46
CA THR A 108 -21.64 -1.38 -8.62
C THR A 108 -23.04 -0.77 -8.62
N GLY A 109 -23.90 -1.11 -9.58
CA GLY A 109 -25.24 -0.52 -9.71
C GLY A 109 -25.26 0.73 -10.58
N HIS A 110 -26.43 1.05 -11.14
CA HIS A 110 -26.62 2.19 -12.04
C HIS A 110 -27.31 3.34 -11.32
N ASP A 111 -28.56 3.13 -10.90
CA ASP A 111 -29.39 4.16 -10.27
C ASP A 111 -29.19 4.21 -8.75
N GLU A 112 -29.01 3.04 -8.12
CA GLU A 112 -28.68 2.89 -6.70
C GLU A 112 -27.32 2.20 -6.57
N PRO A 113 -26.29 2.90 -6.05
CA PRO A 113 -24.96 2.31 -5.92
C PRO A 113 -24.92 1.22 -4.83
N ASP A 114 -24.37 0.05 -5.20
CA ASP A 114 -24.12 -1.08 -4.31
C ASP A 114 -22.67 -1.06 -3.81
N TYR A 115 -22.51 -0.88 -2.50
CA TYR A 115 -21.24 -0.77 -1.80
C TYR A 115 -20.75 -2.10 -1.20
N SER A 116 -21.49 -3.21 -1.35
CA SER A 116 -21.20 -4.49 -0.69
C SER A 116 -19.77 -5.00 -0.93
N ASN A 117 -19.28 -4.90 -2.17
CA ASN A 117 -17.92 -5.27 -2.55
C ASN A 117 -16.87 -4.34 -1.94
N LEU A 118 -17.13 -3.01 -1.92
CA LEU A 118 -16.24 -2.04 -1.31
C LEU A 118 -16.14 -2.30 0.20
N THR A 119 -17.27 -2.46 0.89
CA THR A 119 -17.31 -2.76 2.32
C THR A 119 -16.56 -4.05 2.65
N SER A 120 -16.72 -5.10 1.83
CA SER A 120 -16.00 -6.36 2.01
C SER A 120 -14.49 -6.18 1.84
N PHE A 121 -14.08 -5.42 0.83
CA PHE A 121 -12.67 -5.10 0.59
C PHE A 121 -12.06 -4.29 1.74
N LEU A 122 -12.72 -3.21 2.16
CA LEU A 122 -12.26 -2.36 3.27
C LEU A 122 -12.18 -3.16 4.58
N SER A 123 -13.13 -4.06 4.83
CA SER A 123 -13.09 -4.97 6.00
C SER A 123 -11.89 -5.91 5.97
N ALA A 124 -11.58 -6.52 4.81
CA ALA A 124 -10.39 -7.36 4.66
C ALA A 124 -9.09 -6.56 4.88
N VAL A 125 -9.02 -5.37 4.30
CA VAL A 125 -7.90 -4.43 4.49
C VAL A 125 -7.78 -3.99 5.96
N ASN A 126 -8.88 -3.86 6.69
CA ASN A 126 -8.87 -3.56 8.12
C ASN A 126 -8.28 -4.71 8.94
N GLN A 127 -8.61 -5.95 8.60
CA GLN A 127 -8.12 -7.14 9.30
C GLN A 127 -6.61 -7.36 9.12
N LEU A 128 -6.05 -6.85 8.03
CA LEU A 128 -4.63 -6.96 7.70
C LEU A 128 -3.82 -5.71 8.06
N SER A 129 -4.37 -4.82 8.89
CA SER A 129 -3.70 -3.57 9.26
C SER A 129 -2.26 -3.80 9.78
N TYR A 130 -1.34 -2.95 9.35
CA TYR A 130 0.08 -2.92 9.67
C TYR A 130 0.88 -4.14 9.18
N THR A 131 0.50 -4.74 8.05
CA THR A 131 1.25 -5.82 7.39
C THR A 131 1.59 -5.49 5.93
N ASP A 132 2.54 -6.20 5.34
CA ASP A 132 2.88 -6.03 3.92
C ASP A 132 1.69 -6.41 3.00
N GLU A 133 0.84 -7.34 3.44
CA GLU A 133 -0.38 -7.73 2.73
C GLU A 133 -1.40 -6.59 2.65
N GLU A 134 -1.42 -5.69 3.63
CA GLU A 134 -2.25 -4.48 3.61
C GLU A 134 -1.91 -3.61 2.39
N GLU A 135 -0.63 -3.27 2.27
CA GLU A 135 -0.10 -2.43 1.20
C GLU A 135 -0.32 -3.10 -0.16
N LEU A 136 -0.08 -4.41 -0.24
CA LEU A 136 -0.36 -5.21 -1.43
C LEU A 136 -1.83 -5.13 -1.84
N LEU A 137 -2.76 -5.33 -0.89
CA LEU A 137 -4.20 -5.30 -1.19
C LEU A 137 -4.67 -3.91 -1.60
N LEU A 138 -4.22 -2.86 -0.91
CA LEU A 138 -4.53 -1.48 -1.25
C LEU A 138 -4.05 -1.13 -2.66
N ASN A 139 -2.80 -1.44 -2.97
CA ASN A 139 -2.23 -1.27 -4.31
C ASN A 139 -2.98 -2.11 -5.35
N TYR A 140 -3.33 -3.36 -5.04
CA TYR A 140 -4.13 -4.20 -5.93
C TYR A 140 -5.52 -3.59 -6.18
N GLY A 141 -6.16 -3.06 -5.14
CA GLY A 141 -7.51 -2.53 -5.15
C GLY A 141 -7.73 -1.47 -6.23
N ILE A 142 -6.77 -0.56 -6.39
CA ILE A 142 -6.87 0.56 -7.36
C ILE A 142 -6.60 0.14 -8.82
N LEU A 143 -6.05 -1.05 -9.05
CA LEU A 143 -5.63 -1.46 -10.40
C LEU A 143 -6.83 -1.68 -11.35
N PRO A 144 -6.66 -1.40 -12.65
CA PRO A 144 -7.57 -1.83 -13.70
C PRO A 144 -7.79 -3.36 -13.72
N LYS A 145 -8.92 -3.79 -14.28
CA LYS A 145 -9.30 -5.22 -14.34
C LYS A 145 -8.25 -6.08 -15.07
N GLU A 146 -7.63 -5.57 -16.12
CA GLU A 146 -6.62 -6.31 -16.88
C GLU A 146 -5.33 -6.54 -16.07
N ASP A 147 -4.86 -5.51 -15.35
CA ASP A 147 -3.67 -5.63 -14.49
C ASP A 147 -3.93 -6.58 -13.32
N LYS A 148 -5.14 -6.52 -12.73
CA LYS A 148 -5.59 -7.47 -11.71
C LYS A 148 -5.55 -8.92 -12.21
N LYS A 149 -5.88 -9.16 -13.49
CA LYS A 149 -5.84 -10.48 -14.11
C LYS A 149 -4.41 -10.99 -14.28
N ILE A 150 -3.48 -10.12 -14.67
CA ILE A 150 -2.06 -10.46 -14.79
C ILE A 150 -1.52 -10.91 -13.44
N ILE A 151 -1.75 -10.13 -12.37
CA ILE A 151 -1.30 -10.46 -11.02
C ILE A 151 -1.94 -11.78 -10.54
N LYS A 152 -3.25 -11.94 -10.74
CA LYS A 152 -3.96 -13.18 -10.36
C LYS A 152 -3.35 -14.41 -11.03
N ASN A 153 -3.06 -14.34 -12.32
CA ASN A 153 -2.43 -15.45 -13.05
C ASN A 153 -1.03 -15.74 -12.50
N LEU A 154 -0.20 -14.71 -12.32
CA LEU A 154 1.15 -14.87 -11.77
C LEU A 154 1.13 -15.54 -10.39
N VAL A 155 0.29 -15.05 -9.48
CA VAL A 155 0.14 -15.61 -8.13
C VAL A 155 -0.35 -17.06 -8.19
N SER A 156 -1.29 -17.36 -9.09
CA SER A 156 -1.83 -18.71 -9.26
C SER A 156 -0.75 -19.67 -9.76
N ASP A 157 0.01 -19.29 -10.77
CA ASP A 157 1.11 -20.10 -11.32
C ASP A 157 2.21 -20.36 -10.29
N MET A 158 2.57 -19.34 -9.50
CA MET A 158 3.54 -19.49 -8.40
C MET A 158 3.01 -20.42 -7.31
N ALA A 159 1.74 -20.29 -6.93
CA ALA A 159 1.11 -21.15 -5.93
C ALA A 159 1.04 -22.62 -6.40
N GLU A 160 0.71 -22.86 -7.66
CA GLU A 160 0.68 -24.22 -8.23
C GLU A 160 2.07 -24.88 -8.20
N LYS A 161 3.14 -24.14 -8.51
CA LYS A 161 4.52 -24.66 -8.38
C LYS A 161 4.83 -25.09 -6.95
N VAL A 162 4.42 -24.31 -5.96
CA VAL A 162 4.60 -24.65 -4.53
C VAL A 162 3.80 -25.91 -4.18
N LYS A 163 2.53 -26.01 -4.58
CA LYS A 163 1.69 -27.20 -4.34
C LYS A 163 2.30 -28.46 -4.94
N MET A 164 2.77 -28.40 -6.18
CA MET A 164 3.44 -29.52 -6.86
C MET A 164 4.71 -29.94 -6.13
N ALA A 165 5.56 -28.99 -5.75
CA ALA A 165 6.79 -29.28 -5.02
C ALA A 165 6.52 -29.93 -3.66
N THR A 166 5.49 -29.50 -2.94
CA THR A 166 5.07 -30.09 -1.66
C THR A 166 4.57 -31.52 -1.85
N LYS A 167 3.73 -31.76 -2.87
CA LYS A 167 3.24 -33.12 -3.19
C LYS A 167 4.37 -34.09 -3.51
N ILE A 168 5.34 -33.67 -4.32
CA ILE A 168 6.53 -34.49 -4.67
C ILE A 168 7.32 -34.84 -3.41
N LYS A 169 7.53 -33.88 -2.49
CA LYS A 169 8.23 -34.14 -1.21
C LYS A 169 7.48 -35.15 -0.34
N GLU A 170 6.16 -35.08 -0.29
CA GLU A 170 5.34 -36.03 0.46
C GLU A 170 5.38 -37.44 -0.13
N GLU A 171 5.35 -37.57 -1.45
CA GLU A 171 5.46 -38.85 -2.17
C GLU A 171 6.84 -39.50 -1.94
N GLN A 172 7.92 -38.72 -2.09
CA GLN A 172 9.28 -39.20 -1.81
C GLN A 172 9.51 -39.60 -0.35
N LYS A 173 8.83 -38.94 0.61
CA LYS A 173 8.88 -39.32 2.03
C LYS A 173 8.16 -40.65 2.28
N LYS A 174 7.02 -40.89 1.63
CA LYS A 174 6.27 -42.16 1.71
C LYS A 174 7.06 -43.33 1.13
N GLU A 175 7.82 -43.11 0.06
CA GLU A 175 8.67 -44.15 -0.56
C GLU A 175 9.92 -44.49 0.29
N LYS A 176 10.43 -43.53 1.08
CA LYS A 176 11.61 -43.73 1.95
C LYS A 176 11.29 -44.33 3.33
N GLU A 177 10.03 -44.39 3.74
CA GLU A 177 9.58 -45.04 4.98
C GLU A 177 8.61 -46.23 4.73
N PRO A 178 9.00 -47.26 3.94
CA PRO A 178 8.08 -48.35 3.58
C PRO A 178 7.63 -49.21 4.78
N TRP A 179 8.34 -49.16 5.91
CA TRP A 179 8.16 -50.04 7.07
C TRP A 179 7.17 -49.54 8.15
N ARG A 180 6.49 -48.40 7.95
CA ARG A 180 5.41 -47.96 8.88
C ARG A 180 4.03 -48.57 8.56
N LYS A 181 3.93 -49.46 7.56
CA LYS A 181 2.73 -50.26 7.30
C LYS A 181 2.93 -51.67 7.82
N GLY A 182 2.68 -51.87 9.12
CA GLY A 182 2.58 -53.20 9.72
C GLY A 182 3.38 -53.36 11.02
N PHE A 183 2.82 -52.86 12.11
CA PHE A 183 2.89 -53.44 13.45
C PHE A 183 1.54 -53.22 14.11
#